data_AF-A0A7K9L6D1-F1
#
_entry.id   AF-A0A7K9L6D1-F1
#
_cell.length_a   1.000
_cell.length_b   1.000
_cell.length_c   1.000
_cell.angle_alpha   90.00
_cell.angle_beta   90.00
_cell.angle_gamma   90.00
#
_symmetry.space_group_name_H-M   'P 1'
#
loop_
_entity.id
_entity.type
_entity.pdbx_description
1 polymer ?
#
loop_
_entity_poly.entity_id
_entity_poly.type
_entity_poly.pdbx_seq_one_letter_code
_entity_poly.pdbx_strand_id
1 'polypeptide(L)'
;QVLAGVYPIAQLQDPYSAVGFLGSRLALPPLLQLRPPSGPGWTAWELCEAWAEKRGYRTARAARSDVARAANGLLRLAAEGRLRLCMTPPGYS
;
A
#
# COMPACT_ATOMS: atom_id res chain seq x y z
N GLN A 1 7.10 11.85 -4.09
CA GLN A 1 7.09 11.97 -5.57
C GLN A 1 6.13 10.97 -6.21
N VAL A 2 6.25 9.66 -5.94
CA VAL A 2 5.38 8.61 -6.52
C VAL A 2 3.88 8.86 -6.28
N LEU A 3 3.47 9.14 -5.03
CA LEU A 3 2.06 9.40 -4.69
C LEU A 3 1.48 10.68 -5.31
N ALA A 4 2.35 11.60 -5.75
CA ALA A 4 1.95 12.81 -6.46
C ALA A 4 1.89 12.60 -7.98
N GLY A 5 2.05 11.36 -8.46
CA GLY A 5 2.05 11.03 -9.89
C GLY A 5 3.31 11.45 -10.65
N VAL A 6 4.33 11.97 -9.96
CA VAL A 6 5.55 12.53 -10.58
C VAL A 6 6.48 11.44 -11.12
N TYR A 7 6.39 10.22 -10.59
CA TYR A 7 7.25 9.09 -10.98
C TYR A 7 6.42 7.84 -11.29
N PRO A 8 6.71 7.12 -12.39
CA PRO A 8 5.93 5.95 -12.79
C PRO A 8 6.05 4.81 -11.79
N ILE A 9 4.92 4.35 -11.26
CA ILE A 9 4.83 3.25 -10.28
C ILE A 9 5.51 1.98 -10.80
N ALA A 10 5.42 1.69 -12.10
CA ALA A 10 5.99 0.48 -12.70
C ALA A 10 7.53 0.42 -12.68
N GLN A 11 8.22 1.56 -12.49
CA GLN A 11 9.68 1.64 -12.47
C GLN A 11 10.25 1.72 -11.05
N LEU A 12 9.37 1.68 -10.03
CA LEU A 12 9.77 1.89 -8.66
C LEU A 12 10.54 0.68 -8.12
N GLN A 13 11.78 0.90 -7.69
CA GLN A 13 12.62 -0.15 -7.10
C GLN A 13 12.11 -0.61 -5.72
N ASP A 14 11.61 0.33 -4.91
CA ASP A 14 11.04 0.03 -3.59
C ASP A 14 9.61 0.61 -3.45
N PRO A 15 8.57 -0.19 -3.75
CA PRO A 15 7.19 0.23 -3.55
C PRO A 15 6.73 0.18 -2.09
N TYR A 16 7.45 -0.51 -1.20
CA TYR A 16 7.02 -0.73 0.18
C TYR A 16 7.14 0.53 1.02
N SER A 17 8.22 1.30 0.85
CA SER A 17 8.38 2.58 1.54
C SER A 17 7.25 3.57 1.20
N ALA A 18 6.82 3.60 -0.06
CA ALA A 18 5.71 4.45 -0.50
C ALA A 18 4.37 4.00 0.10
N VAL A 19 4.12 2.70 0.18
CA VAL A 19 2.94 2.15 0.87
C VAL A 19 3.00 2.39 2.37
N GLY A 20 4.17 2.29 3.00
CA GLY A 20 4.37 2.61 4.41
C GLY A 20 4.04 4.06 4.72
N PHE A 21 4.47 4.99 3.87
CA PHE A 21 4.07 6.40 3.98
C PHE A 21 2.56 6.60 3.80
N LEU A 22 1.93 5.85 2.88
CA LEU A 22 0.47 5.90 2.72
C LEU A 22 -0.25 5.38 3.98
N GLY A 23 0.22 4.28 4.55
CA GLY A 23 -0.35 3.64 5.74
C GLY A 23 -0.13 4.42 7.04
N SER A 24 0.90 5.27 7.12
CA SER A 24 1.09 6.15 8.28
C SER A 24 0.16 7.36 8.27
N ARG A 25 -0.42 7.70 7.12
CA ARG A 25 -1.34 8.85 6.95
C ARG A 25 -2.79 8.43 6.82
N LEU A 26 -3.06 7.21 6.37
CA LEU A 26 -4.39 6.66 6.17
C LEU A 26 -4.58 5.40 7.00
N ALA A 27 -5.75 5.26 7.61
CA ALA A 27 -6.18 4.02 8.23
C ALA A 27 -6.53 2.98 7.15
N LEU A 28 -5.51 2.45 6.48
CA LEU A 28 -5.66 1.51 5.36
C LEU A 28 -6.36 0.20 5.74
N PRO A 29 -6.11 -0.43 6.91
CA PRO A 29 -6.76 -1.69 7.26
C PRO A 29 -8.30 -1.65 7.26
N PRO A 30 -8.98 -0.69 7.93
CA PRO A 30 -10.43 -0.60 7.84
C PRO A 30 -10.92 -0.15 6.45
N LEU A 31 -10.22 0.79 5.79
CA LEU A 31 -10.59 1.26 4.45
C LEU A 31 -10.58 0.15 3.39
N LEU A 32 -9.58 -0.73 3.47
CA LEU A 32 -9.40 -1.84 2.56
C LEU A 32 -10.04 -3.13 3.09
N GLN A 33 -10.65 -3.10 4.28
CA GLN A 33 -11.20 -4.26 5.01
C GLN A 33 -10.21 -5.44 4.98
N LEU A 34 -9.01 -5.20 5.49
CA LEU A 34 -7.94 -6.20 5.60
C LEU A 34 -8.14 -7.05 6.85
N ARG A 35 -7.69 -8.31 6.80
CA ARG A 35 -7.62 -9.14 7.99
C ARG A 35 -6.45 -8.68 8.87
N PRO A 36 -6.62 -8.65 10.20
CA PRO A 36 -5.54 -8.25 11.09
C PRO A 36 -4.31 -9.14 10.91
N PRO A 37 -3.09 -8.56 11.04
CA PRO A 37 -1.85 -9.32 10.95
C PRO A 37 -1.75 -10.29 12.13
N SER A 38 -1.02 -11.38 11.94
CA SER A 38 -0.76 -12.34 13.02
C SER A 38 0.27 -11.83 14.04
N GLY A 39 1.03 -10.80 13.69
CA GLY A 39 2.13 -10.25 14.47
C GLY A 39 1.78 -9.03 15.33
N PRO A 40 2.79 -8.34 15.88
CA PRO A 40 2.62 -7.28 16.87
C PRO A 40 2.04 -5.96 16.32
N GLY A 41 1.79 -5.85 15.01
CA GLY A 41 1.16 -4.67 14.44
C GLY A 41 1.25 -4.56 12.92
N TRP A 42 0.68 -3.48 12.39
CA TRP A 42 0.69 -3.17 10.97
C TRP A 42 2.04 -2.60 10.53
N THR A 43 2.75 -3.34 9.69
CA THR A 43 3.91 -2.83 8.94
C THR A 43 3.53 -2.64 7.47
N ALA A 44 4.37 -1.96 6.70
CA ALA A 44 4.17 -1.84 5.25
C ALA A 44 4.13 -3.22 4.57
N TRP A 45 4.92 -4.18 5.08
CA TRP A 45 4.95 -5.56 4.61
C TRP A 45 3.63 -6.28 4.91
N GLU A 46 3.21 -6.30 6.18
CA GLU A 46 1.95 -6.93 6.63
C GLU A 46 0.74 -6.37 5.88
N LEU A 47 0.74 -5.06 5.62
CA LEU A 47 -0.32 -4.42 4.87
C LEU A 47 -0.38 -4.90 3.41
N CYS A 48 0.78 -4.99 2.75
CA CYS A 48 0.87 -5.49 1.39
C CYS A 48 0.56 -6.99 1.32
N GLU A 49 0.97 -7.78 2.31
CA GLU A 49 0.68 -9.21 2.41
C GLU A 49 -0.81 -9.45 2.60
N ALA A 50 -1.45 -8.78 3.55
CA ALA A 50 -2.90 -8.87 3.76
C ALA A 50 -3.69 -8.43 2.51
N TRP A 51 -3.19 -7.44 1.78
CA TRP A 51 -3.78 -7.04 0.51
C TRP A 51 -3.59 -8.08 -0.60
N ALA A 52 -2.41 -8.69 -0.68
CA ALA A 52 -2.12 -9.79 -1.59
C ALA A 52 -3.05 -10.97 -1.35
N GLU A 53 -3.24 -11.37 -0.09
CA GLU A 53 -4.16 -12.43 0.30
C GLU A 53 -5.60 -12.12 -0.09
N LYS A 54 -6.07 -10.91 0.21
CA LYS A 54 -7.43 -10.48 -0.12
C LYS A 54 -7.70 -10.49 -1.62
N ARG A 55 -6.71 -10.12 -2.43
CA ARG A 55 -6.83 -10.10 -3.91
C ARG A 55 -6.47 -11.44 -4.56
N GLY A 56 -5.99 -12.42 -3.80
CA GLY A 56 -5.52 -13.70 -4.32
C GLY A 56 -4.23 -13.59 -5.13
N TYR A 57 -3.40 -12.57 -4.88
CA TYR A 57 -2.10 -12.43 -5.54
C TYR A 57 -1.13 -13.45 -4.98
N ARG A 58 -0.78 -14.45 -5.80
CA ARG A 58 0.15 -15.52 -5.45
C ARG A 58 1.26 -15.65 -6.48
N THR A 59 2.44 -15.96 -5.99
CA THR A 59 3.61 -16.26 -6.82
C THR A 59 3.46 -17.63 -7.49
N ALA A 60 3.82 -17.74 -8.77
CA ALA A 60 3.62 -18.95 -9.55
C ALA A 60 4.41 -20.17 -9.03
N ARG A 61 5.58 -19.95 -8.44
CA ARG A 61 6.52 -21.01 -8.09
C ARG A 61 6.30 -21.60 -6.69
N ALA A 62 5.89 -20.77 -5.73
CA ALA A 62 5.82 -21.16 -4.32
C ALA A 62 4.45 -20.92 -3.68
N ALA A 63 3.46 -20.44 -4.46
CA ALA A 63 2.12 -20.08 -4.00
C ALA A 63 2.08 -19.10 -2.82
N ARG A 64 3.19 -18.41 -2.52
CA ARG A 64 3.28 -17.37 -1.49
C ARG A 64 2.60 -16.10 -1.96
N SER A 65 2.09 -15.32 -1.02
CA SER A 65 1.51 -13.99 -1.26
C SER A 65 2.48 -13.10 -2.05
N ASP A 66 2.03 -12.57 -3.18
CA ASP A 66 2.84 -11.67 -4.03
C ASP A 66 2.72 -10.23 -3.52
N VAL A 67 3.61 -9.90 -2.59
CA VAL A 67 3.64 -8.61 -1.86
C VAL A 67 4.03 -7.45 -2.79
N ALA A 68 4.89 -7.68 -3.78
CA ALA A 68 5.32 -6.65 -4.73
C ALA A 68 4.18 -6.23 -5.67
N ARG A 69 3.41 -7.21 -6.18
CA ARG A 69 2.21 -6.94 -6.97
C ARG A 69 1.14 -6.22 -6.15
N ALA A 70 0.99 -6.61 -4.89
CA ALA A 70 0.07 -5.95 -3.96
C ALA A 70 0.43 -4.48 -3.72
N ALA A 71 1.71 -4.20 -3.44
CA ALA A 71 2.20 -2.84 -3.22
C ALA A 71 1.93 -1.93 -4.43
N ASN A 72 2.25 -2.40 -5.64
CA ASN A 72 1.94 -1.68 -6.88
C ASN A 72 0.45 -1.43 -7.06
N GLY A 73 -0.40 -2.41 -6.71
CA GLY A 73 -1.85 -2.24 -6.74
C GLY A 73 -2.34 -1.15 -5.79
N LEU A 74 -1.81 -1.09 -4.56
CA LEU A 74 -2.16 -0.06 -3.58
C LEU A 74 -1.76 1.33 -4.05
N LEU A 75 -0.56 1.48 -4.60
CA LEU A 75 -0.09 2.76 -5.13
C LEU A 75 -0.95 3.23 -6.33
N ARG A 76 -1.43 2.30 -7.17
CA ARG A 76 -2.36 2.62 -8.25
C ARG A 76 -3.72 3.07 -7.74
N LEU A 77 -4.26 2.43 -6.69
CA LEU A 77 -5.50 2.89 -6.05
C LEU A 77 -5.37 4.31 -5.48
N ALA A 78 -4.20 4.65 -4.95
CA ALA A 78 -3.92 6.02 -4.51
C ALA A 78 -3.84 7.00 -5.68
N ALA A 79 -3.12 6.65 -6.75
CA ALA A 79 -3.01 7.48 -7.94
C ALA A 79 -4.36 7.69 -8.67
N GLU A 80 -5.25 6.69 -8.66
CA GLU A 80 -6.62 6.78 -9.19
C GLU A 80 -7.56 7.60 -8.29
N GLY A 81 -7.13 8.03 -7.10
CA GLY A 81 -7.95 8.78 -6.15
C GLY A 81 -8.97 7.93 -5.39
N ARG A 82 -8.86 6.59 -5.46
CA ARG A 82 -9.67 5.66 -4.65
C ARG A 82 -9.19 5.61 -3.21
N LEU A 83 -7.88 5.80 -3.00
CA LEU A 83 -7.28 6.11 -1.70
C LEU A 83 -6.85 7.57 -1.73
N ARG A 84 -7.58 8.45 -1.04
CA ARG A 84 -7.32 9.89 -1.06
C ARG A 84 -6.41 10.26 0.09
N LEU A 85 -5.23 10.79 -0.24
CA LEU A 85 -4.33 11.41 0.71
C LEU A 85 -4.53 12.93 0.66
N CYS A 86 -4.85 13.53 1.80
CA CYS A 86 -4.90 14.99 1.95
C CYS A 86 -3.67 15.45 2.74
N MET A 87 -2.99 16.48 2.25
CA MET A 87 -1.90 17.13 2.96
C MET A 87 -2.40 18.46 3.51
N THR A 88 -2.25 18.67 4.81
CA THR A 88 -2.54 19.95 5.44
C THR A 88 -1.45 20.94 5.06
N PRO A 89 -1.79 22.19 4.65
CA PRO A 89 -0.78 23.19 4.33
C PRO A 89 0.08 23.52 5.57
N PRO A 90 1.35 23.90 5.37
CA PRO A 90 2.21 24.28 6.48
C PRO A 90 1.64 25.52 7.18
N GLY A 91 1.57 25.48 8.53
CA GLY A 91 1.09 26.59 9.35
C GLY A 91 -0.43 26.61 9.59
N TYR A 92 -1.17 25.59 9.16
CA TYR A 92 -2.59 25.45 9.46
C TYR A 92 -2.78 24.74 10.81
N SER A 93 -3.37 25.44 11.78
CA SER A 93 -3.75 24.92 13.11
C SER A 93 -5.25 24.63 13.18
#